data_AF-N2AUY1-F1
#
_entry.id   AF-N2AUY1-F1
#
_cell.length_a   1.000
_cell.length_b   1.000
_cell.length_c   1.000
_cell.angle_alpha   90.00
_cell.angle_beta   90.00
_cell.angle_gamma   90.00
#
_symmetry.space_group_name_H-M   'P 1'
#
loop_
_entity.id
_entity.type
_entity.pdbx_description
1 polymer ?
#
loop_
_entity_poly.entity_id
_entity_poly.type
_entity_poly.pdbx_seq_one_letter_code
_entity_poly.pdbx_strand_id
1 'polypeptide(L)'
;MSTVVKNPTKVITGPKTRWSYANVWDPKSINGGAPKYSVSLIIPKSDTQTVEKIKAAIQAAYEEGQSKLKGNGKSVPALDLIKTPLRDGDRERPDDPTYAGCYFINANSATAPGIVDADRQPILERSEVYSGVYGRASINLYAFNSNGNKGIACGLNNLQKISDGEPLGGKSRAEDDFASDDDDEFLD
;
A
#
# COMPACT_ATOMS: atom_id res chain seq x y z
N MET A 1 5.63 -32.81 -4.05
CA MET A 1 6.11 -31.46 -3.67
C MET A 1 5.79 -30.52 -4.81
N SER A 2 4.79 -29.65 -4.67
CA SER A 2 4.50 -28.66 -5.71
C SER A 2 5.63 -27.64 -5.73
N THR A 3 6.41 -27.62 -6.81
CA THR A 3 7.31 -26.52 -7.14
C THR A 3 6.46 -25.26 -7.25
N VAL A 4 6.34 -24.51 -6.16
CA VAL A 4 5.75 -23.18 -6.17
C VAL A 4 6.62 -22.34 -7.09
N VAL A 5 6.16 -22.14 -8.33
CA VAL A 5 6.77 -21.18 -9.26
C VAL A 5 6.77 -19.83 -8.53
N LYS A 6 7.94 -19.41 -8.07
CA LYS A 6 8.10 -18.16 -7.34
C LYS A 6 7.91 -17.02 -8.33
N ASN A 7 6.74 -16.41 -8.36
CA ASN A 7 6.50 -15.23 -9.18
C ASN A 7 7.43 -14.10 -8.69
N PRO A 8 8.45 -13.70 -9.47
CA PRO A 8 9.49 -12.80 -9.01
C PRO A 8 8.99 -11.36 -8.81
N THR A 9 7.85 -11.00 -9.38
CA THR A 9 7.25 -9.66 -9.26
C THR A 9 6.19 -9.56 -8.14
N LYS A 10 5.83 -10.68 -7.51
CA LYS A 10 4.89 -10.73 -6.40
C LYS A 10 5.59 -10.61 -5.06
N VAL A 11 5.11 -9.70 -4.21
CA VAL A 11 5.63 -9.49 -2.85
C VAL A 11 4.49 -9.54 -1.84
N ILE A 12 4.77 -10.11 -0.67
CA ILE A 12 3.93 -9.97 0.53
C ILE A 12 4.73 -9.13 1.51
N THR A 13 4.18 -8.00 1.94
CA THR A 13 4.86 -7.10 2.89
C THR A 13 4.90 -7.68 4.31
N GLY A 14 5.75 -7.10 5.16
CA GLY A 14 5.84 -7.45 6.57
C GLY A 14 4.57 -7.11 7.37
N PRO A 15 4.35 -7.76 8.53
CA PRO A 15 3.17 -7.53 9.37
C PRO A 15 3.09 -6.11 9.96
N LYS A 16 4.23 -5.40 10.03
CA LYS A 16 4.32 -4.02 10.52
C LYS A 16 4.11 -2.96 9.43
N THR A 17 3.68 -3.35 8.23
CA THR A 17 3.32 -2.37 7.21
C THR A 17 2.05 -1.64 7.64
N ARG A 18 2.12 -0.31 7.80
CA ARG A 18 0.99 0.53 8.18
C ARG A 18 0.20 0.93 6.95
N TRP A 19 -1.12 0.87 7.00
CA TRP A 19 -1.97 1.19 5.86
C TRP A 19 -2.50 2.62 5.99
N SER A 20 -2.29 3.43 4.96
CA SER A 20 -2.80 4.80 4.87
C SER A 20 -3.65 4.95 3.62
N TYR A 21 -4.63 5.87 3.65
CA TYR A 21 -5.60 6.08 2.56
C TYR A 21 -6.21 4.76 2.06
N ALA A 22 -6.66 3.91 2.99
CA ALA A 22 -7.22 2.59 2.70
C ALA A 22 -8.62 2.69 2.05
N ASN A 23 -8.66 2.86 0.74
CA ASN A 23 -9.88 2.78 -0.07
C ASN A 23 -10.09 1.33 -0.53
N VAL A 24 -10.28 0.43 0.44
CA VAL A 24 -10.25 -1.03 0.21
C VAL A 24 -11.65 -1.65 0.14
N TRP A 25 -12.64 -0.97 0.73
CA TRP A 25 -14.04 -1.38 0.71
C TRP A 25 -14.81 -0.80 -0.47
N ASP A 26 -14.54 0.44 -0.82
CA ASP A 26 -15.18 1.14 -1.93
C ASP A 26 -14.10 1.82 -2.79
N PRO A 27 -14.15 1.66 -4.12
CA PRO A 27 -13.14 2.24 -5.01
C PRO A 27 -13.31 3.76 -5.07
N LYS A 28 -12.18 4.48 -5.08
CA LYS A 28 -12.17 5.95 -5.14
C LYS A 28 -11.52 6.45 -6.42
N SER A 29 -12.10 7.47 -7.02
CA SER A 29 -11.43 8.22 -8.10
C SER A 29 -10.36 9.11 -7.48
N ILE A 30 -9.13 8.97 -7.98
CA ILE A 30 -8.00 9.82 -7.58
C ILE A 30 -7.63 10.67 -8.80
N ASN A 31 -7.63 11.99 -8.64
CA ASN A 31 -7.32 12.97 -9.69
C ASN A 31 -8.16 12.82 -10.97
N GLY A 32 -9.45 12.48 -10.84
CA GLY A 32 -10.36 12.31 -11.98
C GLY A 32 -10.14 11.03 -12.78
N GLY A 33 -9.29 10.10 -12.31
CA GLY A 33 -9.11 8.79 -12.93
C GLY A 33 -10.28 7.83 -12.67
N ALA A 34 -10.28 6.68 -13.35
CA ALA A 34 -11.24 5.61 -13.08
C ALA A 34 -11.19 5.20 -11.59
N PRO A 35 -12.36 5.00 -10.93
CA PRO A 35 -12.39 4.56 -9.54
C PRO A 35 -11.62 3.25 -9.34
N LYS A 36 -10.77 3.22 -8.32
CA LYS A 36 -9.98 2.03 -7.99
C LYS A 36 -9.92 1.80 -6.49
N TYR A 37 -9.83 0.53 -6.11
CA TYR A 37 -9.41 0.14 -4.79
C TYR A 37 -7.95 0.52 -4.62
N SER A 38 -7.58 1.09 -3.49
CA SER A 38 -6.21 1.55 -3.28
C SER A 38 -5.84 1.61 -1.82
N VAL A 39 -4.54 1.48 -1.57
CA VAL A 39 -3.94 1.65 -0.25
C VAL A 39 -2.51 2.17 -0.42
N SER A 40 -2.11 3.07 0.47
CA SER A 40 -0.72 3.46 0.65
C SER A 40 -0.10 2.58 1.74
N LEU A 41 0.89 1.79 1.35
CA LEU A 41 1.59 0.84 2.22
C LEU A 41 2.84 1.53 2.76
N ILE A 42 2.84 1.88 4.04
CA ILE A 42 3.95 2.53 4.73
C ILE A 42 4.80 1.43 5.36
N ILE A 43 6.06 1.33 4.92
CA ILE A 43 6.96 0.22 5.22
C ILE A 43 8.16 0.81 5.97
N PRO A 44 8.36 0.44 7.25
CA PRO A 44 9.52 0.89 8.01
C PRO A 44 10.83 0.55 7.28
N LYS A 45 11.77 1.49 7.20
CA LYS A 45 13.11 1.24 6.60
C LYS A 45 13.87 0.15 7.35
N SER A 46 13.54 -0.08 8.62
CA SER A 46 14.06 -1.18 9.42
C SER A 46 13.58 -2.57 8.98
N ASP A 47 12.48 -2.68 8.23
CA ASP A 47 12.06 -3.96 7.61
C ASP A 47 12.84 -4.19 6.31
N THR A 48 14.14 -4.42 6.46
CA THR A 48 15.08 -4.62 5.35
C THR A 48 14.67 -5.77 4.45
N GLN A 49 14.11 -6.84 5.02
CA GLN A 49 13.62 -8.00 4.26
C GLN A 49 12.50 -7.64 3.30
N THR A 50 11.49 -6.87 3.74
CA THR A 50 10.41 -6.43 2.85
C THR A 50 10.94 -5.45 1.79
N VAL A 51 11.81 -4.51 2.19
CA VAL A 51 12.40 -3.53 1.28
C VAL A 51 13.23 -4.21 0.18
N GLU A 52 14.05 -5.20 0.53
CA GLU A 52 14.85 -5.96 -0.43
C GLU A 52 13.98 -6.77 -1.39
N LYS A 53 12.93 -7.44 -0.89
CA LYS A 53 11.96 -8.15 -1.75
C LYS A 53 11.30 -7.22 -2.75
N ILE A 54 10.94 -6.01 -2.33
CA ILE A 54 10.35 -5.01 -3.22
C ILE A 54 11.37 -4.55 -4.27
N LYS A 55 12.61 -4.23 -3.87
CA LYS A 55 13.66 -3.81 -4.81
C LYS A 55 13.93 -4.91 -5.85
N ALA A 56 14.01 -6.17 -5.42
CA ALA A 56 14.14 -7.32 -6.31
C ALA A 56 12.94 -7.47 -7.27
N ALA A 57 11.71 -7.28 -6.76
CA ALA A 57 10.51 -7.34 -7.59
C ALA A 57 10.42 -6.17 -8.59
N ILE A 58 10.94 -4.98 -8.25
CA ILE A 58 11.05 -3.84 -9.17
C ILE A 58 11.99 -4.20 -10.32
N GLN A 59 13.16 -4.78 -10.00
CA GLN A 59 14.12 -5.23 -10.99
C GLN A 59 13.53 -6.30 -11.92
N ALA A 60 12.86 -7.31 -11.35
CA ALA A 60 12.18 -8.34 -12.14
C ALA A 60 11.08 -7.75 -13.05
N ALA A 61 10.25 -6.84 -12.53
CA ALA A 61 9.19 -6.20 -13.31
C ALA A 61 9.74 -5.30 -14.43
N TYR A 62 10.94 -4.73 -14.24
CA TYR A 62 11.66 -3.99 -15.26
C TYR A 62 12.18 -4.91 -16.37
N GLU A 63 12.80 -6.03 -16.01
CA GLU A 63 13.32 -7.02 -16.95
C GLU A 63 12.20 -7.68 -17.78
N GLU A 64 11.15 -8.16 -17.12
CA GLU A 64 9.97 -8.72 -17.81
C GLU A 64 9.23 -7.67 -18.64
N GLY A 65 9.29 -6.40 -18.22
CA GLY A 65 8.54 -5.29 -18.78
C GLY A 65 9.24 -4.51 -19.88
N GLN A 66 10.47 -4.87 -20.28
CA GLN A 66 11.29 -4.06 -21.19
C GLN A 66 10.58 -3.70 -22.51
N SER A 67 9.88 -4.65 -23.14
CA SER A 67 9.12 -4.42 -24.37
C SER A 67 8.06 -3.32 -24.20
N LYS A 68 7.37 -3.31 -23.04
CA LYS A 68 6.34 -2.32 -22.72
C LYS A 68 6.95 -0.96 -22.37
N LEU A 69 8.08 -0.94 -21.66
CA LEU A 69 8.82 0.29 -21.31
C LEU A 69 9.43 0.97 -22.55
N LYS A 70 9.92 0.17 -23.50
CA LYS A 70 10.38 0.64 -24.81
C LYS A 70 9.23 1.32 -25.54
N GLY A 71 8.08 0.66 -25.67
CA GLY A 71 6.97 1.13 -26.49
C GLY A 71 7.45 1.45 -27.90
N ASN A 72 7.17 2.67 -28.39
CA ASN A 72 7.62 3.15 -29.71
C ASN A 72 9.04 3.75 -29.70
N GLY A 73 9.75 3.71 -28.57
CA GLY A 73 11.10 4.25 -28.43
C GLY A 73 12.17 3.38 -29.08
N LYS A 74 13.35 3.97 -29.32
CA LYS A 74 14.51 3.25 -29.89
C LYS A 74 15.16 2.31 -28.86
N SER A 75 15.21 2.70 -27.60
CA SER A 75 15.83 1.94 -26.50
C SER A 75 14.91 1.86 -25.28
N VAL A 76 15.18 0.89 -24.40
CA VAL A 76 14.56 0.79 -23.08
C VAL A 76 15.22 1.85 -22.18
N PRO A 77 14.46 2.70 -21.49
CA PRO A 77 15.02 3.65 -20.53
C PRO A 77 15.63 2.91 -19.33
N ALA A 78 16.73 3.41 -18.78
CA ALA A 78 17.36 2.81 -17.60
C ALA A 78 16.44 2.86 -16.36
N LEU A 79 16.59 1.89 -15.46
CA LEU A 79 15.71 1.72 -14.29
C LEU A 79 15.72 2.93 -13.34
N ASP A 80 16.87 3.58 -13.19
CA ASP A 80 17.06 4.78 -12.36
C ASP A 80 16.40 6.04 -12.95
N LEU A 81 16.11 6.04 -14.26
CA LEU A 81 15.45 7.14 -14.97
C LEU A 81 13.93 6.98 -15.08
N ILE A 82 13.38 5.81 -14.71
CA ILE A 82 11.93 5.57 -14.74
C ILE A 82 11.31 5.67 -13.35
N LYS A 83 10.02 5.96 -13.32
CA LYS A 83 9.27 6.02 -12.06
C LYS A 83 9.17 4.62 -11.44
N THR A 84 9.59 4.50 -10.18
CA THR A 84 9.40 3.29 -9.37
C THR A 84 8.32 3.49 -8.31
N PRO A 85 7.67 2.42 -7.84
CA PRO A 85 6.58 2.53 -6.88
C PRO A 85 7.07 2.76 -5.43
N LEU A 86 8.32 2.38 -5.12
CA LEU A 86 8.94 2.56 -3.79
C LEU A 86 9.41 4.02 -3.63
N ARG A 87 8.69 4.78 -2.81
CA ARG A 87 8.93 6.21 -2.54
C ARG A 87 9.51 6.39 -1.14
N ASP A 88 10.35 7.41 -0.97
CA ASP A 88 11.02 7.70 0.29
C ASP A 88 10.22 8.71 1.11
N GLY A 89 9.72 8.28 2.27
CA GLY A 89 8.90 9.08 3.17
C GLY A 89 9.65 10.28 3.74
N ASP A 90 10.89 10.07 4.18
CA ASP A 90 11.73 11.14 4.75
C ASP A 90 12.01 12.26 3.73
N ARG A 91 12.10 11.91 2.44
CA ARG A 91 12.37 12.86 1.36
C ARG A 91 11.10 13.54 0.84
N GLU A 92 10.03 12.79 0.67
CA GLU A 92 8.82 13.26 -0.02
C GLU A 92 7.74 13.76 0.93
N ARG A 93 7.83 13.42 2.22
CA ARG A 93 6.88 13.77 3.29
C ARG A 93 7.62 14.11 4.60
N PRO A 94 8.59 15.05 4.59
CA PRO A 94 9.42 15.34 5.75
C PRO A 94 8.62 15.86 6.96
N ASP A 95 7.48 16.51 6.72
CA ASP A 95 6.66 17.13 7.76
C ASP A 95 5.56 16.20 8.32
N ASP A 96 5.47 14.94 7.84
CA ASP A 96 4.47 13.98 8.29
C ASP A 96 5.14 12.84 9.09
N PRO A 97 4.98 12.83 10.43
CA PRO A 97 5.57 11.81 11.30
C PRO A 97 5.19 10.38 10.94
N THR A 98 4.07 10.18 10.25
CA THR A 98 3.61 8.86 9.79
C THR A 98 4.59 8.25 8.79
N TYR A 99 5.32 9.08 8.04
CA TYR A 99 6.25 8.65 7.00
C TYR A 99 7.73 8.72 7.43
N ALA A 100 8.01 9.22 8.63
CA ALA A 100 9.36 9.30 9.17
C ALA A 100 9.98 7.90 9.29
N GLY A 101 11.21 7.75 8.82
CA GLY A 101 11.94 6.48 8.80
C GLY A 101 11.28 5.38 7.96
N CYS A 102 10.38 5.74 7.04
CA CYS A 102 9.61 4.80 6.24
C CYS A 102 9.80 5.01 4.74
N TYR A 103 9.70 3.92 3.98
CA TYR A 103 9.31 3.96 2.58
C TYR A 103 7.79 3.86 2.47
N PHE A 104 7.25 4.19 1.30
CA PHE A 104 5.85 3.92 1.02
C PHE A 104 5.58 3.58 -0.44
N ILE A 105 4.51 2.80 -0.66
CA ILE A 105 4.06 2.34 -1.96
C ILE A 105 2.57 2.55 -2.11
N ASN A 106 2.15 3.17 -3.20
CA ASN A 106 0.74 3.27 -3.54
C ASN A 106 0.34 2.09 -4.43
N ALA A 107 -0.42 1.15 -3.86
CA ALA A 107 -0.95 0.00 -4.57
C ALA A 107 -2.41 0.26 -4.98
N ASN A 108 -2.82 -0.22 -6.15
CA ASN A 108 -4.21 -0.10 -6.61
C ASN A 108 -4.69 -1.32 -7.40
N SER A 109 -6.01 -1.50 -7.42
CA SER A 109 -6.69 -2.53 -8.21
C SER A 109 -8.02 -2.00 -8.76
N ALA A 110 -8.41 -2.51 -9.94
CA ALA A 110 -9.75 -2.28 -10.48
C ALA A 110 -10.80 -3.19 -9.82
N THR A 111 -10.37 -4.32 -9.24
CA THR A 111 -11.24 -5.28 -8.54
C THR A 111 -11.04 -5.20 -7.04
N ALA A 112 -12.08 -5.54 -6.28
CA ALA A 112 -12.01 -5.56 -4.82
C ALA A 112 -10.90 -6.53 -4.35
N PRO A 113 -10.04 -6.13 -3.40
CA PRO A 113 -9.07 -7.03 -2.81
C PRO A 113 -9.75 -8.03 -1.87
N GLY A 114 -9.19 -9.23 -1.73
CA GLY A 114 -9.54 -10.10 -0.59
C GLY A 114 -8.99 -9.51 0.70
N ILE A 115 -9.80 -9.42 1.76
CA ILE A 115 -9.42 -8.87 3.06
C ILE A 115 -9.65 -9.93 4.14
N VAL A 116 -8.60 -10.29 4.86
CA VAL A 116 -8.63 -11.32 5.90
C VAL A 116 -7.99 -10.85 7.20
N ASP A 117 -8.30 -11.53 8.30
CA ASP A 117 -7.67 -11.34 9.60
C ASP A 117 -6.34 -12.12 9.74
N ALA A 118 -5.76 -12.10 10.94
CA ALA A 118 -4.52 -12.80 11.26
C ALA A 118 -4.62 -14.33 11.04
N ASP A 119 -5.80 -14.91 11.24
CA ASP A 119 -6.09 -16.34 11.07
C ASP A 119 -6.51 -16.70 9.63
N ARG A 120 -6.55 -15.70 8.75
CA ARG A 120 -6.94 -15.78 7.33
C ARG A 120 -8.44 -16.01 7.13
N GLN A 121 -9.26 -15.65 8.11
CA GLN A 121 -10.71 -15.59 7.93
C GLN A 121 -11.11 -14.28 7.26
N PRO A 122 -12.11 -14.29 6.35
CA PRO A 122 -12.61 -13.06 5.75
C PRO A 122 -13.10 -12.07 6.80
N ILE A 123 -12.64 -10.82 6.72
CA ILE A 123 -13.18 -9.73 7.53
C ILE A 123 -14.44 -9.22 6.83
N LEU A 124 -15.57 -9.28 7.53
CA LEU A 124 -16.87 -8.83 7.02
C LEU A 124 -17.25 -7.44 7.55
N GLU A 125 -16.80 -7.12 8.75
CA GLU A 125 -17.05 -5.85 9.41
C GLU A 125 -16.11 -4.79 8.83
N ARG A 126 -16.67 -3.76 8.19
CA ARG A 126 -15.86 -2.75 7.48
C ARG A 126 -15.05 -1.89 8.45
N SER A 127 -15.57 -1.66 9.65
CA SER A 127 -14.90 -0.85 10.68
C SER A 127 -13.60 -1.48 11.20
N GLU A 128 -13.40 -2.79 11.04
CA GLU A 128 -12.16 -3.48 11.40
C GLU A 128 -10.96 -3.06 10.55
N VAL A 129 -11.20 -2.54 9.34
CA VAL A 129 -10.13 -2.12 8.42
C VAL A 129 -10.28 -0.66 8.07
N TYR A 130 -9.44 0.15 8.69
CA TYR A 130 -9.37 1.60 8.52
C TYR A 130 -7.94 2.06 8.19
N SER A 131 -7.77 3.32 7.80
CA SER A 131 -6.44 3.89 7.62
C SER A 131 -5.80 4.03 9.00
N GLY A 132 -4.64 3.42 9.24
CA GLY A 132 -3.98 3.37 10.54
C GLY A 132 -3.61 1.96 10.99
N VAL A 133 -4.35 0.95 10.54
CA VAL A 133 -4.09 -0.46 10.88
C VAL A 133 -2.74 -0.94 10.36
N TYR A 134 -2.25 -2.01 10.97
CA TYR A 134 -1.05 -2.73 10.56
C TYR A 134 -1.40 -4.07 9.96
N GLY A 135 -0.76 -4.42 8.85
CA GLY A 135 -1.01 -5.70 8.22
C GLY A 135 -0.16 -5.96 6.98
N ARG A 136 -0.28 -7.18 6.47
CA ARG A 136 0.43 -7.61 5.27
C ARG A 136 -0.38 -7.28 4.03
N ALA A 137 0.29 -6.84 2.98
CA ALA A 137 -0.30 -6.66 1.66
C ALA A 137 0.37 -7.57 0.64
N SER A 138 -0.44 -8.34 -0.09
CA SER A 138 -0.03 -9.06 -1.29
C SER A 138 -0.11 -8.09 -2.47
N ILE A 139 1.05 -7.77 -3.06
CA ILE A 139 1.20 -6.83 -4.16
C ILE A 139 1.92 -7.48 -5.34
N ASN A 140 1.70 -6.93 -6.53
CA ASN A 140 2.40 -7.36 -7.75
C ASN A 140 2.97 -6.15 -8.48
N LEU A 141 4.26 -6.18 -8.81
CA LEU A 141 4.91 -5.10 -9.54
C LEU A 141 4.89 -5.38 -11.05
N TYR A 142 4.67 -4.35 -11.85
CA TYR A 142 4.59 -4.52 -13.30
C TYR A 142 4.97 -3.24 -14.04
N ALA A 143 5.54 -3.40 -15.23
CA ALA A 143 5.81 -2.26 -16.09
C ALA A 143 4.52 -1.65 -16.66
N PHE A 144 4.49 -0.32 -16.74
CA PHE A 144 3.45 0.44 -17.40
C PHE A 144 4.04 1.46 -18.37
N ASN A 145 3.25 1.78 -19.39
CA ASN A 145 3.50 2.83 -20.36
C ASN A 145 2.13 3.34 -20.80
N SER A 146 1.69 4.47 -20.26
CA SER A 146 0.34 4.99 -20.41
C SER A 146 0.34 6.50 -20.20
N ASN A 147 -0.42 7.23 -21.02
CA ASN A 147 -0.62 8.68 -20.90
C ASN A 147 0.70 9.47 -20.80
N GLY A 148 1.69 9.11 -21.63
CA GLY A 148 3.02 9.73 -21.62
C GLY A 148 3.92 9.36 -20.44
N ASN A 149 3.39 8.64 -19.44
CA ASN A 149 4.15 8.16 -18.28
C ASN A 149 4.53 6.70 -18.46
N LYS A 150 5.76 6.34 -18.06
CA LYS A 150 6.24 4.97 -18.05
C LYS A 150 7.04 4.69 -16.79
N GLY A 151 7.07 3.43 -16.38
CA GLY A 151 7.77 3.00 -15.18
C GLY A 151 7.25 1.68 -14.65
N ILE A 152 7.48 1.45 -13.36
CA ILE A 152 6.96 0.31 -12.62
C ILE A 152 5.81 0.78 -11.73
N ALA A 153 4.68 0.09 -11.82
CA ALA A 153 3.50 0.31 -10.99
C ALA A 153 3.34 -0.84 -9.98
N CYS A 154 2.50 -0.61 -8.98
CA CYS A 154 2.17 -1.59 -7.95
C CYS A 154 0.68 -1.92 -7.99
N GLY A 155 0.37 -3.18 -8.32
CA GLY A 155 -0.96 -3.74 -8.25
C GLY A 155 -1.27 -4.25 -6.85
N LEU A 156 -2.49 -3.99 -6.37
CA LEU A 156 -3.00 -4.53 -5.12
C LEU A 156 -3.70 -5.87 -5.38
N ASN A 157 -3.36 -6.91 -4.62
CA ASN A 157 -4.06 -8.19 -4.69
C ASN A 157 -4.95 -8.40 -3.45
N ASN A 158 -4.34 -8.73 -2.30
CA ASN A 158 -5.05 -9.10 -1.07
C ASN A 158 -4.42 -8.42 0.13
N LEU A 159 -5.18 -8.31 1.21
CA LEU A 159 -4.81 -7.66 2.46
C LEU A 159 -5.07 -8.60 3.63
N GLN A 160 -4.14 -8.62 4.58
CA GLN A 160 -4.26 -9.35 5.85
C GLN A 160 -4.05 -8.38 7.00
N LYS A 161 -5.12 -8.03 7.74
CA LYS A 161 -5.03 -7.23 8.96
C LYS A 161 -4.30 -8.06 10.03
N ILE A 162 -3.34 -7.45 10.73
CA ILE A 162 -2.59 -8.10 11.81
C ILE A 162 -2.90 -7.46 13.16
N SER A 163 -2.97 -6.12 13.22
CA SER A 163 -3.30 -5.42 14.45
C SER A 163 -3.88 -4.04 14.16
N ASP A 164 -4.59 -3.51 15.15
CA ASP A 164 -5.00 -2.12 15.18
C ASP A 164 -3.82 -1.17 15.34
N GLY A 165 -4.07 0.09 15.03
CA GLY A 165 -3.14 1.20 15.20
C GLY A 165 -3.91 2.51 15.27
N GLU A 166 -3.22 3.59 15.61
CA GLU A 166 -3.86 4.90 15.66
C GLU A 166 -4.47 5.24 14.29
N PRO A 167 -5.76 5.63 14.24
CA PRO A 167 -6.42 6.06 13.02
C PRO A 167 -5.64 7.16 12.30
N LEU A 168 -5.57 7.06 10.99
CA LEU A 168 -4.91 8.02 10.10
C LEU A 168 -5.95 8.73 9.26
N GLY A 169 -6.02 10.05 9.41
CA GLY A 169 -7.03 10.90 8.77
C GLY A 169 -7.73 11.72 9.85
N GLY A 170 -7.83 13.04 9.66
CA GLY A 170 -8.27 14.01 10.67
C GLY A 170 -9.76 13.96 11.03
N LYS A 171 -10.34 12.78 11.19
CA LYS A 171 -11.63 12.59 11.85
C LYS A 171 -11.38 11.78 13.11
N SER A 172 -11.75 12.35 14.25
CA SER A 172 -11.86 11.66 15.53
C SER A 172 -12.78 10.43 15.38
N ARG A 173 -12.59 9.42 16.23
CA ARG A 173 -13.52 8.30 16.27
C ARG A 173 -14.87 8.82 16.76
N ALA A 174 -15.96 8.22 16.29
CA ALA A 174 -17.28 8.61 16.78
C ALA A 174 -17.37 8.42 18.30
N GLU A 175 -16.74 7.36 18.82
CA GLU A 175 -16.65 7.09 20.25
C GLU A 175 -15.93 8.22 21.00
N ASP A 176 -14.87 8.81 20.43
CA ASP A 176 -14.16 9.94 21.04
C ASP A 176 -14.98 11.24 20.97
N ASP A 177 -15.78 11.42 19.91
CA ASP A 177 -16.67 12.59 19.73
C ASP A 177 -17.89 12.55 20.66
N PHE A 178 -18.28 11.36 21.13
CA PHE A 178 -19.46 11.14 21.98
C PHE A 178 -19.12 10.53 23.35
N ALA A 179 -17.84 10.44 23.71
CA ALA A 179 -17.43 10.18 25.08
C ALA A 179 -17.86 11.39 25.91
N SER A 180 -18.99 11.27 26.61
CA SER A 180 -19.35 12.28 27.58
C SER A 180 -18.37 12.23 28.73
N ASP A 181 -17.85 13.38 29.14
CA ASP A 181 -17.14 13.57 30.42
C ASP A 181 -18.13 13.44 31.60
N ASP A 182 -18.95 12.38 31.63
CA ASP A 182 -19.96 12.13 32.67
C ASP A 182 -19.39 11.27 33.81
N ASP A 183 -18.24 11.65 34.33
CA ASP A 183 -17.75 11.21 35.65
C ASP A 183 -16.73 12.26 36.15
N ASP A 184 -17.20 13.37 36.73
CA ASP A 184 -16.56 14.16 37.81
C ASP A 184 -16.83 15.69 37.79
N GLU A 185 -18.09 16.16 37.78
CA GLU A 185 -18.48 17.52 38.27
C GLU A 185 -20.01 17.65 38.17
N PHE A 186 -20.82 17.41 39.21
CA PHE A 186 -21.04 18.39 40.28
C PHE A 186 -21.80 17.73 41.45
N LEU A 187 -21.13 17.61 42.60
CA LEU A 187 -21.75 17.55 43.93
C LEU A 187 -22.27 18.96 44.27
N ASP A 188 -23.60 19.14 44.27
CA ASP A 188 -24.42 19.77 45.33
C ASP A 188 -25.89 19.90 44.88
#